data_AF-A0A951TWJ1-F1
#
_entry.id   AF-A0A951TWJ1-F1
#
_cell.length_a   1.000
_cell.length_b   1.000
_cell.length_c   1.000
_cell.angle_alpha   90.00
_cell.angle_beta   90.00
_cell.angle_gamma   90.00
#
_symmetry.space_group_name_H-M   'P 1'
#
loop_
_entity.id
_entity.type
_entity.pdbx_description
1 polymer ?
#
loop_
_entity_poly.entity_id
_entity_poly.type
_entity_poly.pdbx_seq_one_letter_code
_entity_poly.pdbx_strand_id
1 'polypeptide(L)'
;MNENSPTKLPSNGDSTEQVASVAEQAEEMPIIDTSQFRETSLDEVAEVLSLTIKEDYVNKVLTLLCMLSAYTKDDQINISFNSQSSSGKTYTTTEVAKLFPTKDKIELSGATPTSLFYGEGKKDKILKAKVIEFERKILILSEQSNSLVQTKLRPLLSHDKWELEYRFTNRNNKGSNHVECVILRGYPATVFCSASMRLDEQDATRAIMLSSEVTDEKIRAGIHLQSERGANAIEFDNQLEANPKRRALIERILAIRQAHVDNIILINPEAIEQRFLKTFPKLKARHQRDIAHIQQLIKAIALLNVWFRRQQDGTIVANQNDVDQAFVLWESLAESQDLNVPPALIDFYKDFVLFIYLNKANDPDISEHIKTDKIGVTRKEVADQHYRKNRSMLNDERLRKEILPQLRGSGLIEERKPDIEGSDKRSPHIFPKWFPEGNDPRDANNIGSGSGALDSLDDEARKFFFGH
;
A
#
# COMPACT_ATOMS: atom_id res chain seq x y z
N MET A 1 51.06 17.55 45.90
CA MET A 1 50.85 18.99 46.14
C MET A 1 52.10 19.74 45.70
N ASN A 2 52.05 20.30 44.49
CA ASN A 2 52.47 21.68 44.20
C ASN A 2 52.12 21.97 42.74
N GLU A 3 51.24 22.97 42.61
CA GLU A 3 50.73 23.63 41.40
C GLU A 3 51.87 24.47 40.75
N ASN A 4 51.86 24.94 39.49
CA ASN A 4 50.84 25.74 38.82
C ASN A 4 51.19 25.98 37.31
N SER A 5 50.18 25.85 36.43
CA SER A 5 49.85 26.70 35.24
C SER A 5 50.75 26.70 33.97
N PRO A 6 50.27 27.18 32.80
CA PRO A 6 49.51 26.40 31.81
C PRO A 6 50.16 26.40 30.40
N THR A 7 50.16 25.26 29.71
CA THR A 7 50.70 25.13 28.35
C THR A 7 49.72 25.65 27.30
N LYS A 8 50.12 26.69 26.57
CA LYS A 8 49.48 27.14 25.32
C LYS A 8 49.64 26.07 24.24
N LEU A 9 48.52 25.61 23.67
CA LEU A 9 48.50 24.81 22.45
C LEU A 9 48.64 25.74 21.22
N PRO A 10 49.46 25.38 20.21
CA PRO A 10 49.62 26.17 19.00
C PRO A 10 48.46 25.99 18.01
N SER A 11 48.29 27.01 17.17
CA SER A 11 47.32 27.19 16.11
C SER A 11 47.35 26.08 15.03
N ASN A 12 46.21 25.44 14.79
CA ASN A 12 45.97 24.64 13.58
C ASN A 12 45.73 25.56 12.38
N GLY A 13 46.75 25.71 11.54
CA GLY A 13 46.62 26.17 10.17
C GLY A 13 46.39 24.99 9.22
N ASP A 14 45.57 25.24 8.21
CA ASP A 14 45.41 24.50 6.94
C ASP A 14 45.18 22.98 6.98
N SER A 15 43.90 22.59 6.89
CA SER A 15 43.47 21.33 6.28
C SER A 15 41.99 21.37 5.88
N THR A 16 41.54 22.44 5.22
CA THR A 16 40.13 22.59 4.77
C THR A 16 39.91 22.95 3.30
N GLU A 17 40.92 22.75 2.45
CA GLU A 17 40.73 22.85 0.99
C GLU A 17 41.05 21.52 0.32
N GLN A 18 40.20 20.51 0.53
CA GLN A 18 40.12 19.31 -0.33
C GLN A 18 38.89 18.47 0.03
N VAL A 19 37.68 19.02 -0.13
CA VAL A 19 36.47 18.17 -0.18
C VAL A 19 35.49 18.70 -1.22
N ALA A 20 35.10 17.79 -2.12
CA ALA A 20 33.93 17.82 -3.00
C ALA A 20 34.01 18.64 -4.30
N SER A 21 34.79 18.15 -5.26
CA SER A 21 34.33 18.09 -6.66
C SER A 21 34.11 16.62 -7.04
N VAL A 22 33.02 16.03 -6.55
CA VAL A 22 32.53 14.76 -7.12
C VAL A 22 31.68 15.15 -8.32
N ALA A 23 32.31 15.12 -9.50
CA ALA A 23 31.58 15.09 -10.74
C ALA A 23 30.62 13.89 -10.68
N GLU A 24 29.36 14.15 -11.00
CA GLU A 24 28.29 13.17 -11.19
C GLU A 24 28.73 12.26 -12.35
N GLN A 25 29.54 11.23 -12.06
CA GLN A 25 29.91 10.22 -13.05
C GLN A 25 28.61 9.51 -13.43
N ALA A 26 28.11 9.78 -14.63
CA ALA A 26 27.03 9.03 -15.22
C ALA A 26 27.48 7.57 -15.30
N GLU A 27 27.00 6.74 -14.38
CA GLU A 27 27.20 5.30 -14.41
C GLU A 27 26.72 4.81 -15.78
N GLU A 28 27.64 4.33 -16.62
CA GLU A 28 27.30 3.71 -17.90
C GLU A 28 26.36 2.54 -17.60
N MET A 29 25.07 2.73 -17.89
CA MET A 29 24.10 1.67 -17.67
C MET A 29 24.36 0.56 -18.68
N PRO A 30 24.30 -0.72 -18.27
CA PRO A 30 24.50 -1.82 -19.19
C PRO A 30 23.48 -1.74 -20.32
N ILE A 31 23.95 -1.95 -21.55
CA ILE A 31 23.07 -2.15 -22.70
C ILE A 31 22.39 -3.50 -22.53
N ILE A 32 21.06 -3.50 -22.49
CA ILE A 32 20.26 -4.71 -22.30
C ILE A 32 19.70 -5.12 -23.66
N ASP A 33 19.99 -6.35 -24.08
CA ASP A 33 19.36 -6.93 -25.27
C ASP A 33 17.89 -7.22 -24.95
N THR A 34 16.98 -6.45 -25.54
CA THR A 34 15.53 -6.60 -25.31
C THR A 34 14.91 -7.73 -26.13
N SER A 35 15.64 -8.27 -27.13
CA SER A 35 15.14 -9.35 -27.98
C SER A 35 15.06 -10.71 -27.27
N GLN A 36 15.78 -10.86 -26.16
CA GLN A 36 15.74 -12.06 -25.32
C GLN A 36 14.45 -12.17 -24.49
N PHE A 37 13.71 -11.06 -24.32
CA PHE A 37 12.51 -11.06 -23.51
C PHE A 37 11.39 -11.85 -24.18
N ARG A 38 10.54 -12.46 -23.36
CA ARG A 38 9.27 -13.09 -23.73
C ARG A 38 8.13 -12.41 -22.98
N GLU A 39 6.90 -12.50 -23.46
CA GLU A 39 5.78 -11.98 -22.67
C GLU A 39 5.75 -12.68 -21.30
N THR A 40 5.52 -11.92 -20.22
CA THR A 40 5.49 -12.47 -18.86
C THR A 40 4.15 -12.20 -18.20
N SER A 41 3.65 -13.20 -17.48
CA SER A 41 2.39 -13.09 -16.72
C SER A 41 2.63 -12.56 -15.32
N LEU A 42 1.57 -12.07 -14.68
CA LEU A 42 1.65 -11.70 -13.26
C LEU A 42 1.93 -12.90 -12.35
N ASP A 43 1.56 -14.12 -12.76
CA ASP A 43 1.89 -15.37 -12.05
C ASP A 43 3.39 -15.65 -12.07
N GLU A 44 4.05 -15.53 -13.22
CA GLU A 44 5.50 -15.69 -13.32
C GLU A 44 6.24 -14.65 -12.47
N VAL A 45 5.74 -13.41 -12.45
CA VAL A 45 6.24 -12.37 -11.55
C VAL A 45 6.03 -12.77 -10.09
N ALA A 46 4.84 -13.24 -9.72
CA ALA A 46 4.52 -13.65 -8.36
C ALA A 46 5.38 -14.83 -7.91
N GLU A 47 5.68 -15.80 -8.79
CA GLU A 47 6.61 -16.91 -8.51
C GLU A 47 8.00 -16.39 -8.15
N VAL A 48 8.52 -15.43 -8.91
CA VAL A 48 9.83 -14.80 -8.63
C VAL A 48 9.81 -14.06 -7.31
N LEU A 49 8.76 -13.28 -7.05
CA LEU A 49 8.59 -12.59 -5.77
C LEU A 49 8.46 -13.57 -4.60
N SER A 50 7.91 -14.77 -4.83
CA SER A 50 7.75 -15.82 -3.83
C SER A 50 9.05 -16.47 -3.35
N LEU A 51 10.18 -16.16 -4.01
CA LEU A 51 11.50 -16.55 -3.50
C LEU A 51 11.73 -15.96 -2.10
N THR A 52 11.29 -14.72 -1.86
CA THR A 52 11.42 -14.05 -0.55
C THR A 52 10.07 -13.67 0.08
N ILE A 53 9.03 -13.38 -0.70
CA ILE A 53 7.73 -12.93 -0.19
C ILE A 53 6.71 -14.07 -0.28
N LYS A 54 6.57 -14.82 0.81
CA LYS A 54 5.68 -15.99 0.87
C LYS A 54 4.20 -15.57 0.94
N GLU A 55 3.35 -16.31 0.22
CA GLU A 55 1.91 -16.00 0.05
C GLU A 55 1.67 -14.58 -0.49
N ASP A 56 0.59 -13.88 -0.10
CA ASP A 56 0.39 -12.45 -0.39
C ASP A 56 0.39 -12.10 -1.90
N TYR A 57 -0.27 -12.91 -2.74
CA TYR A 57 -0.24 -12.74 -4.21
C TYR A 57 -0.56 -11.31 -4.65
N VAL A 58 -1.73 -10.81 -4.24
CA VAL A 58 -2.22 -9.47 -4.62
C VAL A 58 -1.26 -8.38 -4.14
N ASN A 59 -0.81 -8.49 -2.88
CA ASN A 59 0.06 -7.51 -2.25
C ASN A 59 1.42 -7.38 -2.94
N LYS A 60 2.10 -8.51 -3.22
CA LYS A 60 3.44 -8.47 -3.82
C LYS A 60 3.41 -8.04 -5.28
N VAL A 61 2.40 -8.48 -6.03
CA VAL A 61 2.21 -8.09 -7.44
C VAL A 61 1.87 -6.60 -7.56
N LEU A 62 0.90 -6.09 -6.80
CA LEU A 62 0.55 -4.67 -6.81
C LEU A 62 1.70 -3.78 -6.35
N THR A 63 2.51 -4.24 -5.39
CA THR A 63 3.71 -3.50 -4.96
C THR A 63 4.73 -3.36 -6.09
N LEU A 64 4.97 -4.44 -6.85
CA LEU A 64 5.86 -4.37 -8.02
C LEU A 64 5.29 -3.45 -9.11
N LEU A 65 4.01 -3.61 -9.48
CA LEU A 65 3.36 -2.78 -10.49
C LEU A 65 3.36 -1.30 -10.09
N CYS A 66 3.14 -1.02 -8.81
CA CYS A 66 3.27 0.32 -8.25
C CYS A 66 4.67 0.88 -8.49
N MET A 67 5.72 0.18 -8.07
CA MET A 67 7.09 0.66 -8.26
C MET A 67 7.47 0.78 -9.74
N LEU A 68 6.98 -0.11 -10.59
CA LEU A 68 7.21 -0.08 -12.04
C LEU A 68 6.56 1.14 -12.71
N SER A 69 5.37 1.54 -12.23
CA SER A 69 4.63 2.70 -12.75
C SER A 69 5.41 4.02 -12.64
N ALA A 70 6.43 4.09 -11.78
CA ALA A 70 7.35 5.22 -11.71
C ALA A 70 7.96 5.55 -13.08
N TYR A 71 8.15 4.54 -13.95
CA TYR A 71 8.77 4.72 -15.27
C TYR A 71 7.81 5.17 -16.38
N THR A 72 6.57 5.52 -16.04
CA THR A 72 5.63 6.27 -16.90
C THR A 72 5.79 7.77 -16.67
N LYS A 73 5.13 8.59 -17.51
CA LYS A 73 5.11 10.04 -17.34
C LYS A 73 4.11 10.49 -16.27
N ASP A 74 2.87 10.02 -16.35
CA ASP A 74 1.74 10.52 -15.56
C ASP A 74 0.78 9.42 -15.06
N ASP A 75 1.19 8.16 -15.10
CA ASP A 75 0.37 7.00 -14.70
C ASP A 75 0.88 6.31 -13.42
N GLN A 76 1.57 7.06 -12.55
CA GLN A 76 2.10 6.52 -11.30
C GLN A 76 1.00 6.07 -10.35
N ILE A 77 1.22 4.93 -9.72
CA ILE A 77 0.32 4.34 -8.73
C ILE A 77 0.81 4.71 -7.33
N ASN A 78 -0.16 4.87 -6.44
CA ASN A 78 0.07 4.99 -5.00
C ASN A 78 -0.54 3.78 -4.30
N ILE A 79 0.20 3.17 -3.38
CA ILE A 79 -0.33 2.11 -2.51
C ILE A 79 -0.12 2.47 -1.04
N SER A 80 -1.05 2.03 -0.20
CA SER A 80 -1.00 2.22 1.24
C SER A 80 -1.19 0.89 1.96
N PHE A 81 -0.11 0.35 2.54
CA PHE A 81 -0.16 -0.78 3.45
C PHE A 81 -0.65 -0.34 4.83
N ASN A 82 -1.87 -0.75 5.16
CA ASN A 82 -2.49 -0.55 6.45
C ASN A 82 -2.76 -1.92 7.07
N SER A 83 -1.82 -2.38 7.88
CA SER A 83 -1.89 -3.67 8.56
C SER A 83 -1.15 -3.61 9.90
N GLN A 84 -1.43 -4.58 10.77
CA GLN A 84 -0.83 -4.63 12.11
C GLN A 84 0.71 -4.62 11.99
N SER A 85 1.41 -4.14 13.02
CA SER A 85 2.86 -4.33 13.08
C SER A 85 3.23 -5.81 12.98
N SER A 86 4.38 -6.08 12.37
CA SER A 86 4.91 -7.44 12.16
C SER A 86 4.10 -8.35 11.24
N SER A 87 3.18 -7.83 10.43
CA SER A 87 2.42 -8.60 9.43
C SER A 87 3.13 -8.78 8.07
N GLY A 88 4.31 -8.18 7.91
CA GLY A 88 5.12 -8.28 6.68
C GLY A 88 5.03 -7.09 5.73
N LYS A 89 4.25 -6.04 6.02
CA LYS A 89 4.12 -4.84 5.15
C LYS A 89 5.44 -4.24 4.67
N THR A 90 6.31 -3.89 5.62
CA THR A 90 7.62 -3.30 5.33
C THR A 90 8.53 -4.32 4.65
N TYR A 91 8.42 -5.60 5.00
CA TYR A 91 9.20 -6.67 4.40
C TYR A 91 8.86 -6.84 2.91
N THR A 92 7.57 -6.97 2.56
CA THR A 92 7.10 -7.03 1.16
C THR A 92 7.61 -5.83 0.37
N THR A 93 7.42 -4.61 0.90
CA THR A 93 7.91 -3.38 0.27
C THR A 93 9.42 -3.40 0.03
N THR A 94 10.22 -3.73 1.05
CA THR A 94 11.68 -3.76 0.95
C THR A 94 12.19 -4.84 0.00
N GLU A 95 11.61 -6.04 0.02
CA GLU A 95 12.03 -7.13 -0.87
C GLU A 95 11.72 -6.82 -2.34
N VAL A 96 10.56 -6.23 -2.64
CA VAL A 96 10.26 -5.74 -4.01
C VAL A 96 11.21 -4.61 -4.40
N ALA A 97 11.46 -3.65 -3.49
CA ALA A 97 12.34 -2.52 -3.75
C ALA A 97 13.79 -2.91 -4.09
N LYS A 98 14.26 -4.10 -3.68
CA LYS A 98 15.59 -4.61 -4.07
C LYS A 98 15.72 -4.92 -5.56
N LEU A 99 14.60 -5.13 -6.27
CA LEU A 99 14.60 -5.38 -7.70
C LEU A 99 14.82 -4.09 -8.53
N PHE A 100 14.67 -2.93 -7.89
CA PHE A 100 14.78 -1.62 -8.54
C PHE A 100 16.12 -0.94 -8.22
N PRO A 101 16.66 -0.11 -9.15
CA PRO A 101 17.89 0.65 -8.94
C PRO A 101 17.83 1.54 -7.70
N THR A 102 18.90 1.56 -6.92
CA THR A 102 19.00 2.41 -5.72
C THR A 102 18.80 3.89 -6.03
N LYS A 103 19.32 4.37 -7.17
CA LYS A 103 19.18 5.78 -7.59
C LYS A 103 17.74 6.22 -7.88
N ASP A 104 16.82 5.30 -8.13
CA ASP A 104 15.42 5.62 -8.42
C ASP A 104 14.55 5.57 -7.16
N LYS A 105 15.10 5.14 -6.02
CA LYS A 105 14.35 5.01 -4.75
C LYS A 105 14.65 6.19 -3.82
N ILE A 106 13.60 6.66 -3.15
CA ILE A 106 13.68 7.61 -2.04
C ILE A 106 13.04 6.92 -0.84
N GLU A 107 13.85 6.41 0.08
CA GLU A 107 13.39 5.61 1.22
C GLU A 107 13.42 6.42 2.52
N LEU A 108 12.29 6.44 3.23
CA LEU A 108 12.11 7.19 4.47
C LEU A 108 11.57 6.27 5.58
N SER A 109 12.43 5.93 6.54
CA SER A 109 12.11 5.00 7.64
C SER A 109 11.35 5.64 8.82
N GLY A 110 11.09 6.94 8.75
CA GLY A 110 10.49 7.74 9.82
C GLY A 110 10.55 9.21 9.45
N ALA A 111 9.72 9.62 8.50
CA ALA A 111 9.74 10.98 8.01
C ALA A 111 9.10 11.92 9.05
N THR A 112 9.89 12.84 9.63
CA THR A 112 9.28 14.04 10.22
C THR A 112 8.56 14.81 9.10
N PRO A 113 7.50 15.60 9.38
CA PRO A 113 6.75 16.35 8.38
C PRO A 113 7.57 17.27 7.46
N THR A 114 8.84 17.50 7.81
CA THR A 114 9.78 18.37 7.11
C THR A 114 10.97 17.62 6.51
N SER A 115 11.27 16.38 6.94
CA SER A 115 12.42 15.59 6.46
C SER A 115 12.47 15.43 4.93
N LEU A 116 11.32 15.23 4.29
CA LEU A 116 11.20 15.16 2.83
C LEU A 116 11.76 16.42 2.13
N PHE A 117 11.55 17.60 2.72
CA PHE A 117 11.99 18.88 2.16
C PHE A 117 13.48 19.17 2.45
N TYR A 118 14.05 18.49 3.44
CA TYR A 118 15.47 18.56 3.77
C TYR A 118 16.31 17.50 3.03
N GLY A 119 15.70 16.53 2.35
CA GLY A 119 16.37 15.50 1.55
C GLY A 119 17.28 16.04 0.44
N GLU A 120 18.03 15.18 -0.24
CA GLU A 120 18.94 15.61 -1.32
C GLU A 120 18.16 16.31 -2.45
N GLY A 121 18.64 17.47 -2.89
CA GLY A 121 18.00 18.26 -3.93
C GLY A 121 19.01 19.19 -4.60
N LYS A 122 18.82 19.47 -5.88
CA LYS A 122 19.71 20.33 -6.66
C LYS A 122 19.32 21.79 -6.42
N LYS A 123 20.30 22.63 -6.05
CA LYS A 123 20.09 24.08 -5.92
C LYS A 123 20.03 24.70 -7.30
N ASP A 124 18.86 25.18 -7.69
CA ASP A 124 18.66 25.89 -8.95
C ASP A 124 18.86 27.39 -8.72
N LYS A 125 19.87 27.98 -9.38
CA LYS A 125 20.22 29.40 -9.24
C LYS A 125 19.21 30.34 -9.90
N ILE A 126 18.50 29.87 -10.92
CA ILE A 126 17.51 30.66 -11.68
C ILE A 126 16.22 30.72 -10.86
N LEU A 127 15.75 29.55 -10.41
CA LEU A 127 14.55 29.44 -9.57
C LEU A 127 14.79 29.94 -8.13
N LYS A 128 16.07 30.10 -7.74
CA LYS A 128 16.49 30.40 -6.35
C LYS A 128 15.85 29.44 -5.33
N ALA A 129 15.72 28.18 -5.74
CA ALA A 129 15.03 27.15 -4.99
C ALA A 129 15.86 25.86 -4.98
N LYS A 130 15.63 25.04 -3.98
CA LYS A 130 16.09 23.66 -3.94
C LYS A 130 15.05 22.80 -4.64
N VAL A 131 15.42 22.17 -5.75
CA VAL A 131 14.53 21.28 -6.50
C VAL A 131 14.80 19.84 -6.08
N ILE A 132 13.74 19.15 -5.68
CA ILE A 132 13.73 17.72 -5.38
C ILE A 132 12.98 17.03 -6.51
N GLU A 133 13.70 16.17 -7.25
CA GLU A 133 13.18 15.48 -8.43
C GLU A 133 12.49 14.17 -8.02
N PHE A 134 11.22 14.04 -8.39
CA PHE A 134 10.38 12.88 -8.20
C PHE A 134 10.00 12.21 -9.51
N GLU A 135 10.29 12.82 -10.67
CA GLU A 135 10.12 12.14 -11.95
C GLU A 135 10.93 10.85 -11.98
N ARG A 136 10.25 9.75 -12.35
CA ARG A 136 10.83 8.40 -12.38
C ARG A 136 11.43 7.95 -11.05
N LYS A 137 10.88 8.42 -9.93
CA LYS A 137 11.23 7.99 -8.57
C LYS A 137 10.15 7.14 -7.92
N ILE A 138 10.62 6.26 -7.06
CA ILE A 138 9.83 5.41 -6.16
C ILE A 138 10.02 5.96 -4.75
N LEU A 139 8.97 6.54 -4.19
CA LEU A 139 8.97 7.09 -2.85
C LEU A 139 8.41 6.06 -1.86
N ILE A 140 9.24 5.60 -0.94
CA ILE A 140 8.91 4.56 0.04
C ILE A 140 8.92 5.16 1.44
N LEU A 141 7.77 5.13 2.13
CA LEU A 141 7.67 5.52 3.54
C LEU A 141 7.43 4.27 4.37
N SER A 142 8.52 3.69 4.87
CA SER A 142 8.54 2.35 5.52
C SER A 142 7.85 2.32 6.89
N GLU A 143 7.73 3.47 7.55
CA GLU A 143 6.96 3.63 8.79
C GLU A 143 6.39 5.05 8.84
N GLN A 144 5.09 5.18 8.60
CA GLN A 144 4.42 6.47 8.67
C GLN A 144 3.68 6.64 10.00
N SER A 145 4.32 7.39 10.90
CA SER A 145 3.72 7.82 12.17
C SER A 145 2.95 9.14 12.08
N ASN A 146 3.12 9.91 10.99
CA ASN A 146 2.50 11.23 10.82
C ASN A 146 1.91 11.42 9.40
N SER A 147 0.64 11.82 9.32
CA SER A 147 -0.09 12.04 8.06
C SER A 147 0.31 13.31 7.31
N LEU A 148 1.00 14.27 7.96
CA LEU A 148 1.32 15.56 7.35
C LEU A 148 2.17 15.46 6.08
N VAL A 149 3.04 14.46 5.97
CA VAL A 149 3.82 14.25 4.73
C VAL A 149 2.88 13.88 3.58
N GLN A 150 1.99 12.90 3.78
CA GLN A 150 0.95 12.55 2.80
C GLN A 150 0.06 13.74 2.48
N THR A 151 -0.39 14.50 3.50
CA THR A 151 -1.24 15.68 3.29
C THR A 151 -0.59 16.71 2.37
N LYS A 152 0.71 16.98 2.56
CA LYS A 152 1.45 17.90 1.69
C LYS A 152 1.58 17.35 0.26
N LEU A 153 1.75 16.04 0.11
CA LEU A 153 1.92 15.38 -1.18
C LEU A 153 0.61 15.16 -1.96
N ARG A 154 -0.57 15.39 -1.37
CA ARG A 154 -1.88 15.13 -2.00
C ARG A 154 -2.01 15.60 -3.46
N PRO A 155 -1.57 16.81 -3.87
CA PRO A 155 -1.69 17.22 -5.26
C PRO A 155 -0.80 16.41 -6.22
N LEU A 156 0.37 15.96 -5.77
CA LEU A 156 1.23 15.05 -6.55
C LEU A 156 0.62 13.65 -6.63
N LEU A 157 0.11 13.13 -5.50
CA LEU A 157 -0.56 11.82 -5.43
C LEU A 157 -1.86 11.75 -6.24
N SER A 158 -2.43 12.90 -6.61
CA SER A 158 -3.65 12.98 -7.44
C SER A 158 -3.36 13.39 -8.88
N HIS A 159 -2.08 13.59 -9.23
CA HIS A 159 -1.65 14.09 -10.53
C HIS A 159 -2.23 15.47 -10.89
N ASP A 160 -2.59 16.28 -9.89
CA ASP A 160 -3.21 17.61 -10.06
C ASP A 160 -2.19 18.68 -10.46
N LYS A 161 -0.96 18.58 -9.94
CA LYS A 161 0.10 19.57 -10.13
C LYS A 161 1.47 18.92 -10.24
N TRP A 162 2.14 19.13 -11.38
CA TRP A 162 3.48 18.63 -11.64
C TRP A 162 4.56 19.20 -10.70
N GLU A 163 4.39 20.43 -10.22
CA GLU A 163 5.31 21.08 -9.28
C GLU A 163 4.59 21.59 -8.03
N LEU A 164 5.21 21.37 -6.86
CA LEU A 164 4.77 21.93 -5.58
C LEU A 164 5.86 22.79 -4.95
N GLU A 165 5.57 24.08 -4.79
CA GLU A 165 6.44 25.05 -4.14
C GLU A 165 6.11 25.17 -2.65
N TYR A 166 7.12 25.01 -1.80
CA TYR A 166 7.05 25.22 -0.36
C TYR A 166 8.09 26.24 0.08
N ARG A 167 7.70 27.13 1.00
CA ARG A 167 8.58 28.14 1.59
C ARG A 167 8.72 27.89 3.08
N PHE A 168 9.96 27.77 3.53
CA PHE A 168 10.30 27.54 4.93
C PHE A 168 11.09 28.73 5.47
N THR A 169 10.73 29.24 6.64
CA THR A 169 11.50 30.29 7.31
C THR A 169 12.51 29.65 8.25
N ASN A 170 13.79 29.73 7.90
CA ASN A 170 14.89 29.25 8.73
C ASN A 170 15.65 30.44 9.33
N ARG A 171 16.31 30.22 10.48
CA ARG A 171 17.21 31.21 11.07
C ARG A 171 18.63 30.94 10.64
N ASN A 172 19.32 31.98 10.17
CA ASN A 172 20.73 31.90 9.85
C ASN A 172 21.56 31.88 11.14
N ASN A 173 22.82 31.44 11.05
CA ASN A 173 23.76 31.43 12.19
C ASN A 173 23.97 32.83 12.84
N LYS A 174 23.56 33.91 12.16
CA LYS A 174 23.59 35.30 12.63
C LYS A 174 22.25 35.81 13.19
N GLY A 175 21.25 34.93 13.37
CA GLY A 175 19.95 35.27 13.94
C GLY A 175 18.94 35.93 13.00
N SER A 176 19.32 36.22 11.74
CA SER A 176 18.38 36.73 10.74
C SER A 176 17.51 35.62 10.14
N ASN A 177 16.25 35.94 9.84
CA ASN A 177 15.35 35.02 9.16
C ASN A 177 15.69 34.97 7.66
N HIS A 178 15.78 33.77 7.11
CA HIS A 178 15.95 33.51 5.69
C HIS A 178 14.85 32.56 5.21
N VAL A 179 14.26 32.88 4.07
CA VAL A 179 13.23 32.02 3.45
C VAL A 179 13.91 31.09 2.47
N GLU A 180 13.83 29.80 2.73
CA GLU A 180 14.26 28.75 1.83
C GLU A 180 13.07 28.26 1.01
N CYS A 181 13.24 28.24 -0.32
CA CYS A 181 12.23 27.72 -1.26
C CYS A 181 12.60 26.29 -1.67
N VAL A 182 11.66 25.36 -1.56
CA VAL A 182 11.79 23.97 -1.98
C VAL A 182 10.71 23.66 -3.00
N ILE A 183 11.09 23.12 -4.15
CA ILE A 183 10.17 22.69 -5.21
C ILE A 183 10.25 21.17 -5.31
N LEU A 184 9.12 20.50 -5.17
CA LEU A 184 8.97 19.08 -5.52
C LEU A 184 8.49 19.02 -6.97
N ARG A 185 9.19 18.29 -7.85
CA ARG A 185 8.88 18.21 -9.28
C ARG A 185 8.67 16.77 -9.70
N GLY A 186 7.61 16.52 -10.47
CA GLY A 186 7.31 15.22 -11.04
C GLY A 186 6.47 14.32 -10.14
N TYR A 187 5.77 13.38 -10.76
CA TYR A 187 4.93 12.41 -10.05
C TYR A 187 5.75 11.15 -9.69
N PRO A 188 5.92 10.84 -8.39
CA PRO A 188 6.54 9.58 -7.98
C PRO A 188 5.50 8.46 -7.90
N ALA A 189 5.94 7.21 -8.07
CA ALA A 189 5.19 6.08 -7.53
C ALA A 189 5.40 6.00 -6.02
N THR A 190 4.34 5.74 -5.25
CA THR A 190 4.44 5.82 -3.78
C THR A 190 3.99 4.56 -3.06
N VAL A 191 4.77 4.17 -2.05
CA VAL A 191 4.46 3.05 -1.15
C VAL A 191 4.46 3.57 0.29
N PHE A 192 3.28 3.67 0.88
CA PHE A 192 3.11 4.06 2.28
C PHE A 192 2.93 2.82 3.15
N CYS A 193 3.70 2.70 4.23
CA CYS A 193 3.52 1.65 5.23
C CYS A 193 3.11 2.28 6.57
N SER A 194 1.95 1.91 7.09
CA SER A 194 1.49 2.35 8.41
C SER A 194 1.02 1.18 9.28
N ALA A 195 1.40 1.22 10.55
CA ALA A 195 0.83 0.33 11.56
C ALA A 195 -0.56 0.77 12.04
N SER A 196 -0.94 2.03 11.79
CA SER A 196 -2.25 2.57 12.16
C SER A 196 -3.33 2.09 11.20
N MET A 197 -4.47 1.67 11.75
CA MET A 197 -5.67 1.37 10.96
C MET A 197 -6.47 2.62 10.61
N ARG A 198 -6.19 3.76 11.26
CA ARG A 198 -6.85 5.02 10.94
C ARG A 198 -6.33 5.55 9.62
N LEU A 199 -7.27 5.87 8.75
CA LEU A 199 -7.01 6.49 7.47
C LEU A 199 -7.81 7.77 7.35
N ASP A 200 -7.16 8.80 6.84
CA ASP A 200 -7.86 10.00 6.38
C ASP A 200 -8.59 9.66 5.06
N GLU A 201 -9.86 10.06 4.95
CA GLU A 201 -10.70 9.75 3.78
C GLU A 201 -10.11 10.29 2.46
N GLN A 202 -9.41 11.42 2.51
CA GLN A 202 -8.76 11.95 1.32
C GLN A 202 -7.54 11.12 0.92
N ASP A 203 -6.80 10.59 1.89
CA ASP A 203 -5.59 9.79 1.62
C ASP A 203 -5.97 8.38 1.15
N ALA A 204 -6.98 7.78 1.76
CA ALA A 204 -7.48 6.44 1.42
C ALA A 204 -8.04 6.32 0.00
N THR A 205 -8.49 7.43 -0.60
CA THR A 205 -9.03 7.45 -1.97
C THR A 205 -7.97 7.74 -3.03
N ARG A 206 -6.77 8.19 -2.63
CA ARG A 206 -5.65 8.52 -3.55
C ARG A 206 -4.66 7.37 -3.71
N ALA A 207 -4.80 6.33 -2.91
CA ALA A 207 -3.95 5.15 -2.92
C ALA A 207 -4.80 3.89 -2.84
N ILE A 208 -4.31 2.82 -3.46
CA ILE A 208 -4.89 1.48 -3.32
C ILE A 208 -4.52 0.98 -1.93
N MET A 209 -5.53 0.73 -1.09
CA MET A 209 -5.32 0.22 0.27
C MET A 209 -5.02 -1.27 0.24
N LEU A 210 -3.92 -1.66 0.87
CA LEU A 210 -3.47 -3.05 0.99
C LEU A 210 -3.36 -3.44 2.47
N SER A 211 -3.56 -4.71 2.77
CA SER A 211 -3.24 -5.28 4.07
C SER A 211 -2.54 -6.61 3.88
N SER A 212 -1.41 -6.80 4.56
CA SER A 212 -0.70 -8.08 4.56
C SER A 212 -1.58 -9.18 5.14
N GLU A 213 -1.62 -10.33 4.47
CA GLU A 213 -2.31 -11.53 4.96
C GLU A 213 -1.65 -12.03 6.27
N VAL A 214 -2.41 -12.69 7.13
CA VAL A 214 -1.90 -13.21 8.41
C VAL A 214 -2.31 -14.67 8.65
N THR A 215 -2.40 -15.45 7.57
CA THR A 215 -2.73 -16.87 7.62
C THR A 215 -1.62 -17.69 8.29
N ASP A 216 -1.99 -18.83 8.86
CA ASP A 216 -1.04 -19.76 9.49
C ASP A 216 -0.04 -20.31 8.47
N GLU A 217 -0.48 -20.54 7.23
CA GLU A 217 0.35 -20.96 6.10
C GLU A 217 1.44 -19.94 5.82
N LYS A 218 1.07 -18.65 5.71
CA LYS A 218 2.02 -17.58 5.49
C LYS A 218 3.00 -17.43 6.64
N ILE A 219 2.52 -17.48 7.88
CA ILE A 219 3.37 -17.38 9.07
C ILE A 219 4.38 -18.54 9.10
N ARG A 220 3.94 -19.78 8.82
CA ARG A 220 4.82 -20.96 8.75
C ARG A 220 5.86 -20.82 7.64
N ALA A 221 5.45 -20.41 6.44
CA ALA A 221 6.36 -20.19 5.33
C ALA A 221 7.37 -19.06 5.63
N GLY A 222 6.94 -17.99 6.30
CA GLY A 222 7.80 -16.92 6.78
C GLY A 222 8.83 -17.38 7.82
N ILE A 223 8.42 -18.19 8.82
CA ILE A 223 9.34 -18.78 9.81
C ILE A 223 10.39 -19.65 9.12
N HIS A 224 9.98 -20.48 8.16
CA HIS A 224 10.89 -21.33 7.42
C HIS A 224 11.95 -20.51 6.67
N LEU A 225 11.51 -19.49 5.92
CA LEU A 225 12.40 -18.58 5.20
C LEU A 225 13.38 -17.85 6.14
N GLN A 226 12.91 -17.35 7.28
CA GLN A 226 13.76 -16.67 8.26
C GLN A 226 14.78 -17.64 8.88
N SER A 227 14.40 -18.91 9.09
CA SER A 227 15.31 -19.96 9.56
C SER A 227 16.40 -20.27 8.53
N GLU A 228 16.06 -20.42 7.25
CA GLU A 228 17.02 -20.67 6.17
C GLU A 228 18.01 -19.51 6.03
N ARG A 229 17.49 -18.29 5.95
CA ARG A 229 18.32 -17.08 5.83
C ARG A 229 19.17 -16.84 7.08
N GLY A 230 18.65 -17.12 8.27
CA GLY A 230 19.36 -17.00 9.53
C GLY A 230 20.47 -18.05 9.71
N ALA A 231 20.33 -19.24 9.12
CA ALA A 231 21.33 -20.28 9.18
C ALA A 231 22.60 -19.92 8.39
N ASN A 232 22.45 -19.38 7.17
CA ASN A 232 23.57 -18.88 6.38
C ASN A 232 23.12 -17.77 5.40
N ALA A 233 23.17 -16.53 5.85
CA ALA A 233 22.69 -15.39 5.06
C ALA A 233 23.47 -15.20 3.75
N ILE A 234 24.78 -15.44 3.75
CA ILE A 234 25.64 -15.26 2.57
C ILE A 234 25.28 -16.28 1.50
N GLU A 235 25.13 -17.54 1.88
CA GLU A 235 24.73 -18.60 0.95
C GLU A 235 23.31 -18.38 0.42
N PHE A 236 22.37 -18.01 1.29
CA PHE A 236 21.01 -17.67 0.89
C PHE A 236 20.98 -16.53 -0.13
N ASP A 237 21.67 -15.41 0.16
CA ASP A 237 21.70 -14.25 -0.73
C ASP A 237 22.40 -14.62 -2.07
N ASN A 238 23.47 -15.44 -2.05
CA ASN A 238 24.11 -15.93 -3.26
C ASN A 238 23.18 -16.82 -4.11
N GLN A 239 22.41 -17.72 -3.50
CA GLN A 239 21.44 -18.55 -4.21
C GLN A 239 20.31 -17.70 -4.80
N LEU A 240 19.85 -16.69 -4.06
CA LEU A 240 18.82 -15.76 -4.52
C LEU A 240 19.30 -14.95 -5.74
N GLU A 241 20.52 -14.40 -5.69
CA GLU A 241 21.13 -13.65 -6.78
C GLU A 241 21.47 -14.55 -7.99
N ALA A 242 21.78 -15.83 -7.77
CA ALA A 242 22.02 -16.78 -8.85
C ALA A 242 20.74 -17.17 -9.63
N ASN A 243 19.56 -17.00 -9.02
CA ASN A 243 18.28 -17.42 -9.62
C ASN A 243 18.04 -16.76 -10.99
N PRO A 244 17.90 -17.54 -12.08
CA PRO A 244 17.80 -16.99 -13.43
C PRO A 244 16.51 -16.20 -13.66
N LYS A 245 15.37 -16.63 -13.10
CA LYS A 245 14.10 -15.91 -13.25
C LYS A 245 14.15 -14.55 -12.53
N ARG A 246 14.76 -14.49 -11.33
CA ARG A 246 14.95 -13.23 -10.61
C ARG A 246 15.86 -12.25 -11.36
N ARG A 247 16.99 -12.73 -11.88
CA ARG A 247 17.89 -11.90 -12.71
C ARG A 247 17.18 -11.37 -13.96
N ALA A 248 16.43 -12.22 -14.66
CA ALA A 248 15.65 -11.81 -15.83
C ALA A 248 14.60 -10.72 -15.50
N LEU A 249 13.95 -10.79 -14.32
CA LEU A 249 13.02 -9.75 -13.88
C LEU A 249 13.74 -8.42 -13.59
N ILE A 250 14.90 -8.46 -12.93
CA ILE A 250 15.72 -7.26 -12.67
C ILE A 250 16.20 -6.63 -13.99
N GLU A 251 16.72 -7.44 -14.93
CA GLU A 251 17.12 -6.97 -16.26
C GLU A 251 15.93 -6.36 -17.02
N ARG A 252 14.75 -6.97 -16.93
CA ARG A 252 13.53 -6.40 -17.50
C ARG A 252 13.19 -5.03 -16.90
N ILE A 253 13.22 -4.89 -15.57
CA ILE A 253 12.93 -3.60 -14.89
C ILE A 253 13.92 -2.52 -15.36
N LEU A 254 15.21 -2.86 -15.45
CA LEU A 254 16.24 -1.97 -15.97
C LEU A 254 16.00 -1.57 -17.43
N ALA A 255 15.59 -2.52 -18.27
CA ALA A 255 15.32 -2.24 -19.68
C ALA A 255 14.04 -1.40 -19.86
N ILE A 256 13.00 -1.61 -19.03
CA ILE A 256 11.80 -0.76 -19.00
C ILE A 256 12.17 0.68 -18.60
N ARG A 257 13.02 0.83 -17.57
CA ARG A 257 13.55 2.14 -17.17
C ARG A 257 14.25 2.85 -18.33
N GLN A 258 15.06 2.12 -19.10
CA GLN A 258 15.80 2.64 -20.27
C GLN A 258 14.91 2.89 -21.48
N ALA A 259 13.73 2.27 -21.57
CA ALA A 259 12.82 2.44 -22.69
C ALA A 259 12.14 3.83 -22.74
N HIS A 260 12.23 4.61 -21.65
CA HIS A 260 11.66 5.96 -21.53
C HIS A 260 10.23 6.05 -22.07
N VAL A 261 9.37 5.15 -21.59
CA VAL A 261 7.95 5.14 -21.94
C VAL A 261 7.26 6.37 -21.35
N ASP A 262 6.68 7.20 -22.23
CA ASP A 262 5.90 8.36 -21.78
C ASP A 262 4.44 7.98 -21.53
N ASN A 263 3.76 7.41 -22.53
CA ASN A 263 2.34 7.12 -22.47
C ASN A 263 2.01 5.73 -23.04
N ILE A 264 0.96 5.11 -22.50
CA ILE A 264 0.40 3.83 -22.93
C ILE A 264 -1.08 4.04 -23.26
N ILE A 265 -1.47 3.68 -24.48
CA ILE A 265 -2.82 3.89 -25.00
C ILE A 265 -3.73 2.73 -24.57
N LEU A 266 -4.95 3.06 -24.13
CA LEU A 266 -6.02 2.10 -23.88
C LEU A 266 -6.96 2.07 -25.08
N ILE A 267 -7.06 0.94 -25.79
CA ILE A 267 -7.81 0.86 -27.07
C ILE A 267 -9.32 1.02 -26.86
N ASN A 268 -9.85 0.49 -25.75
CA ASN A 268 -11.30 0.43 -25.52
C ASN A 268 -11.67 0.97 -24.13
N PRO A 269 -11.55 2.29 -23.92
CA PRO A 269 -11.89 2.91 -22.63
C PRO A 269 -13.36 2.70 -22.25
N GLU A 270 -14.27 2.63 -23.22
CA GLU A 270 -15.70 2.41 -22.98
C GLU A 270 -15.98 1.01 -22.43
N ALA A 271 -15.32 -0.04 -22.94
CA ALA A 271 -15.48 -1.38 -22.36
C ALA A 271 -14.93 -1.47 -20.93
N ILE A 272 -13.83 -0.77 -20.64
CA ILE A 272 -13.26 -0.68 -19.28
C ILE A 272 -14.26 0.02 -18.35
N GLU A 273 -14.82 1.15 -18.78
CA GLU A 273 -15.85 1.88 -18.04
C GLU A 273 -17.07 1.00 -17.78
N GLN A 274 -17.63 0.37 -18.82
CA GLN A 274 -18.82 -0.49 -18.68
C GLN A 274 -18.57 -1.68 -17.75
N ARG A 275 -17.38 -2.29 -17.78
CA ARG A 275 -17.02 -3.35 -16.84
C ARG A 275 -16.96 -2.84 -15.40
N PHE A 276 -16.36 -1.67 -15.18
CA PHE A 276 -16.30 -1.05 -13.86
C PHE A 276 -17.68 -0.67 -13.32
N LEU A 277 -18.53 -0.06 -14.14
CA LEU A 277 -19.89 0.34 -13.74
C LEU A 277 -20.76 -0.86 -13.34
N LYS A 278 -20.55 -2.04 -13.94
CA LYS A 278 -21.26 -3.28 -13.58
C LYS A 278 -20.91 -3.78 -12.17
N THR A 279 -19.73 -3.45 -11.65
CA THR A 279 -19.29 -3.85 -10.31
C THR A 279 -20.04 -3.11 -9.20
N PHE A 280 -20.56 -1.90 -9.48
CA PHE A 280 -21.14 -1.03 -8.46
C PHE A 280 -22.61 -0.74 -8.71
N PRO A 281 -23.53 -1.15 -7.81
CA PRO A 281 -24.95 -0.87 -7.96
C PRO A 281 -25.28 0.62 -7.84
N LYS A 282 -24.42 1.40 -7.16
CA LYS A 282 -24.57 2.85 -6.99
C LYS A 282 -23.22 3.54 -7.02
N LEU A 283 -23.12 4.60 -7.82
CA LEU A 283 -21.90 5.38 -7.96
C LEU A 283 -21.67 6.36 -6.80
N LYS A 284 -20.40 6.54 -6.43
CA LYS A 284 -19.88 7.43 -5.38
C LYS A 284 -18.79 8.33 -5.95
N ALA A 285 -18.50 9.46 -5.30
CA ALA A 285 -17.43 10.37 -5.72
C ALA A 285 -16.04 9.70 -5.79
N ARG A 286 -15.77 8.73 -4.91
CA ARG A 286 -14.54 7.92 -4.89
C ARG A 286 -14.33 7.15 -6.21
N HIS A 287 -15.40 6.70 -6.86
CA HIS A 287 -15.32 5.84 -8.04
C HIS A 287 -14.59 6.50 -9.22
N GLN A 288 -14.50 7.84 -9.25
CA GLN A 288 -13.67 8.56 -10.23
C GLN A 288 -12.18 8.31 -10.05
N ARG A 289 -11.70 8.13 -8.81
CA ARG A 289 -10.31 7.75 -8.53
C ARG A 289 -10.10 6.26 -8.74
N ASP A 290 -11.08 5.44 -8.36
CA ASP A 290 -10.99 3.99 -8.50
C ASP A 290 -10.85 3.56 -9.97
N ILE A 291 -11.64 4.14 -10.90
CA ILE A 291 -11.46 3.86 -12.33
C ILE A 291 -10.10 4.32 -12.85
N ALA A 292 -9.57 5.43 -12.35
CA ALA A 292 -8.22 5.89 -12.68
C ALA A 292 -7.15 4.91 -12.18
N HIS A 293 -7.30 4.36 -10.97
CA HIS A 293 -6.41 3.33 -10.44
C HIS A 293 -6.42 2.06 -11.30
N ILE A 294 -7.59 1.62 -11.77
CA ILE A 294 -7.68 0.49 -12.71
C ILE A 294 -6.93 0.81 -14.00
N GLN A 295 -7.14 1.99 -14.57
CA GLN A 295 -6.43 2.40 -15.79
C GLN A 295 -4.91 2.43 -15.59
N GLN A 296 -4.43 2.94 -14.46
CA GLN A 296 -3.02 2.93 -14.08
C GLN A 296 -2.47 1.49 -13.95
N LEU A 297 -3.25 0.57 -13.38
CA LEU A 297 -2.88 -0.85 -13.30
C LEU A 297 -2.77 -1.50 -14.67
N ILE A 298 -3.73 -1.27 -15.56
CA ILE A 298 -3.70 -1.77 -16.94
C ILE A 298 -2.42 -1.30 -17.63
N LYS A 299 -2.10 -0.02 -17.49
CA LYS A 299 -0.88 0.57 -18.07
C LYS A 299 0.39 0.03 -17.43
N ALA A 300 0.42 -0.22 -16.13
CA ALA A 300 1.57 -0.84 -15.46
C ALA A 300 1.82 -2.29 -15.92
N ILE A 301 0.75 -3.06 -16.17
CA ILE A 301 0.86 -4.42 -16.73
C ILE A 301 1.33 -4.37 -18.18
N ALA A 302 0.80 -3.45 -18.97
CA ALA A 302 1.29 -3.22 -20.34
C ALA A 302 2.76 -2.77 -20.36
N LEU A 303 3.19 -1.95 -19.39
CA LEU A 303 4.57 -1.50 -19.22
C LEU A 303 5.52 -2.67 -18.90
N LEU A 304 5.09 -3.60 -18.05
CA LEU A 304 5.83 -4.84 -17.77
C LEU A 304 6.11 -5.64 -19.06
N ASN A 305 5.22 -5.56 -20.04
CA ASN A 305 5.31 -6.24 -21.33
C ASN A 305 5.54 -5.29 -22.52
N VAL A 306 6.17 -4.12 -22.29
CA VAL A 306 6.23 -3.01 -23.26
C VAL A 306 6.65 -3.41 -24.69
N TRP A 307 7.60 -4.32 -24.84
CA TRP A 307 8.08 -4.74 -26.17
C TRP A 307 7.05 -5.55 -26.98
N PHE A 308 6.07 -6.15 -26.31
CA PHE A 308 4.94 -6.87 -26.91
C PHE A 308 3.69 -5.99 -27.05
N ARG A 309 3.79 -4.73 -26.63
CA ARG A 309 2.72 -3.72 -26.72
C ARG A 309 3.05 -2.60 -27.71
N ARG A 310 4.30 -2.56 -28.18
CA ARG A 310 4.78 -1.60 -29.18
C ARG A 310 4.22 -1.95 -30.56
N GLN A 311 3.50 -1.01 -31.15
CA GLN A 311 2.95 -1.10 -32.49
C GLN A 311 4.01 -0.74 -33.55
N GLN A 312 3.68 -0.94 -34.84
CA GLN A 312 4.57 -0.60 -35.95
C GLN A 312 4.91 0.89 -36.02
N ASP A 313 4.00 1.76 -35.56
CA ASP A 313 4.21 3.22 -35.49
C ASP A 313 4.99 3.66 -34.25
N GLY A 314 5.40 2.72 -33.40
CA GLY A 314 6.16 2.97 -32.19
C GLY A 314 5.31 3.31 -30.96
N THR A 315 4.00 3.49 -31.10
CA THR A 315 3.08 3.69 -29.98
C THR A 315 3.01 2.43 -29.11
N ILE A 316 2.72 2.60 -27.82
CA ILE A 316 2.56 1.49 -26.88
C ILE A 316 1.09 1.40 -26.52
N VAL A 317 0.51 0.22 -26.70
CA VAL A 317 -0.92 0.01 -26.61
C VAL A 317 -1.22 -1.21 -25.74
N ALA A 318 -1.99 -1.02 -24.67
CA ALA A 318 -2.43 -2.10 -23.80
C ALA A 318 -3.41 -3.02 -24.54
N ASN A 319 -3.30 -4.33 -24.31
CA ASN A 319 -4.17 -5.33 -24.90
C ASN A 319 -5.24 -5.81 -23.90
N GLN A 320 -6.13 -6.70 -24.36
CA GLN A 320 -7.22 -7.22 -23.53
C GLN A 320 -6.71 -8.02 -22.31
N ASN A 321 -5.59 -8.74 -22.44
CA ASN A 321 -5.00 -9.50 -21.34
C ASN A 321 -4.48 -8.57 -20.21
N ASP A 322 -3.99 -7.37 -20.55
CA ASP A 322 -3.61 -6.36 -19.56
C ASP A 322 -4.85 -5.85 -18.80
N VAL A 323 -5.96 -5.67 -19.51
CA VAL A 323 -7.26 -5.27 -18.94
C VAL A 323 -7.76 -6.34 -17.97
N ASP A 324 -7.82 -7.59 -18.42
CA ASP A 324 -8.37 -8.68 -17.62
C ASP A 324 -7.58 -8.91 -16.33
N GLN A 325 -6.25 -8.92 -16.42
CA GLN A 325 -5.38 -9.05 -15.23
C GLN A 325 -5.54 -7.88 -14.25
N ALA A 326 -5.71 -6.64 -14.74
CA ALA A 326 -5.95 -5.49 -13.85
C ALA A 326 -7.27 -5.60 -13.09
N PHE A 327 -8.34 -6.04 -13.76
CA PHE A 327 -9.63 -6.25 -13.11
C PHE A 327 -9.60 -7.39 -12.10
N VAL A 328 -8.89 -8.49 -12.40
CA VAL A 328 -8.68 -9.58 -11.43
C VAL A 328 -8.03 -9.06 -10.15
N LEU A 329 -6.98 -8.24 -10.26
CA LEU A 329 -6.36 -7.60 -9.08
C LEU A 329 -7.34 -6.66 -8.36
N TRP A 330 -8.06 -5.82 -9.11
CA TRP A 330 -8.98 -4.84 -8.54
C TRP A 330 -10.16 -5.48 -7.81
N GLU A 331 -10.80 -6.49 -8.40
CA GLU A 331 -11.98 -7.17 -7.85
C GLU A 331 -11.66 -7.79 -6.47
N SER A 332 -10.43 -8.28 -6.26
CA SER A 332 -9.99 -8.80 -4.96
C SER A 332 -9.95 -7.74 -3.84
N LEU A 333 -9.89 -6.45 -4.20
CA LEU A 333 -9.82 -5.31 -3.28
C LEU A 333 -11.07 -4.42 -3.31
N ALA A 334 -11.98 -4.62 -4.28
CA ALA A 334 -13.06 -3.70 -4.58
C ALA A 334 -13.97 -3.42 -3.37
N GLU A 335 -14.28 -4.44 -2.56
CA GLU A 335 -15.11 -4.30 -1.37
C GLU A 335 -14.45 -3.37 -0.34
N SER A 336 -13.15 -3.56 -0.05
CA SER A 336 -12.43 -2.74 0.92
C SER A 336 -12.24 -1.30 0.42
N GLN A 337 -11.96 -1.14 -0.88
CA GLN A 337 -11.84 0.19 -1.49
C GLN A 337 -13.17 0.94 -1.44
N ASP A 338 -14.28 0.31 -1.83
CA ASP A 338 -15.61 0.94 -1.88
C ASP A 338 -16.13 1.35 -0.48
N LEU A 339 -15.74 0.59 0.55
CA LEU A 339 -16.04 0.87 1.95
C LEU A 339 -15.04 1.82 2.63
N ASN A 340 -13.99 2.25 1.91
CA ASN A 340 -12.97 3.18 2.42
C ASN A 340 -12.27 2.66 3.69
N VAL A 341 -11.98 1.36 3.73
CA VAL A 341 -11.32 0.69 4.85
C VAL A 341 -10.26 -0.30 4.37
N PRO A 342 -9.17 -0.54 5.13
CA PRO A 342 -8.18 -1.55 4.77
C PRO A 342 -8.78 -2.96 4.73
N PRO A 343 -8.30 -3.87 3.86
CA PRO A 343 -8.76 -5.26 3.80
C PRO A 343 -8.76 -5.96 5.18
N ALA A 344 -7.69 -5.85 5.97
CA ALA A 344 -7.63 -6.49 7.28
C ALA A 344 -8.68 -5.96 8.28
N LEU A 345 -9.21 -4.75 8.07
CA LEU A 345 -10.27 -4.19 8.90
C LEU A 345 -11.65 -4.73 8.51
N ILE A 346 -11.87 -5.00 7.23
CA ILE A 346 -13.04 -5.73 6.74
C ILE A 346 -13.05 -7.15 7.26
N ASP A 347 -11.91 -7.85 7.19
CA ASP A 347 -11.80 -9.21 7.73
C ASP A 347 -12.08 -9.20 9.23
N PHE A 348 -11.52 -8.24 9.96
CA PHE A 348 -11.82 -8.06 11.38
C PHE A 348 -13.33 -7.87 11.63
N TYR A 349 -13.99 -7.03 10.83
CA TYR A 349 -15.41 -6.80 10.95
C TYR A 349 -16.22 -8.09 10.73
N LYS A 350 -15.95 -8.81 9.63
CA LYS A 350 -16.62 -10.07 9.28
C LYS A 350 -16.41 -11.14 10.36
N ASP A 351 -15.16 -11.32 10.80
CA ASP A 351 -14.75 -12.40 11.69
C ASP A 351 -15.12 -12.21 13.16
N PHE A 352 -15.13 -10.96 13.65
CA PHE A 352 -15.27 -10.68 15.08
C PHE A 352 -16.52 -9.89 15.44
N VAL A 353 -17.06 -9.09 14.53
CA VAL A 353 -18.28 -8.32 14.81
C VAL A 353 -19.49 -9.01 14.19
N LEU A 354 -19.46 -9.21 12.88
CA LEU A 354 -20.58 -9.78 12.15
C LEU A 354 -20.85 -11.23 12.55
N PHE A 355 -19.81 -12.06 12.65
CA PHE A 355 -19.91 -13.44 13.13
C PHE A 355 -20.64 -13.56 14.48
N ILE A 356 -20.27 -12.72 15.46
CA ILE A 356 -20.90 -12.75 16.79
C ILE A 356 -22.36 -12.31 16.69
N TYR A 357 -22.63 -11.22 15.96
CA TYR A 357 -23.98 -10.70 15.79
C TYR A 357 -24.92 -11.71 15.12
N LEU A 358 -24.46 -12.39 14.07
CA LEU A 358 -25.24 -13.42 13.38
C LEU A 358 -25.47 -14.67 14.24
N ASN A 359 -24.47 -15.08 15.04
CA ASN A 359 -24.67 -16.19 15.98
C ASN A 359 -25.72 -15.84 17.04
N LYS A 360 -25.73 -14.60 17.55
CA LYS A 360 -26.79 -14.12 18.44
C LYS A 360 -28.15 -14.07 17.77
N ALA A 361 -28.22 -13.78 16.46
CA ALA A 361 -29.47 -13.81 15.71
C ALA A 361 -30.09 -15.21 15.62
N ASN A 362 -29.26 -16.26 15.74
CA ASN A 362 -29.67 -17.66 15.72
C ASN A 362 -29.93 -18.27 17.10
N ASP A 363 -29.62 -17.53 18.18
CA ASP A 363 -29.84 -17.98 19.56
C ASP A 363 -31.31 -17.74 19.96
N PRO A 364 -32.09 -18.78 20.29
CA PRO A 364 -33.51 -18.66 20.62
C PRO A 364 -33.80 -17.64 21.73
N ASP A 365 -32.92 -17.50 22.72
CA ASP A 365 -33.16 -16.69 23.91
C ASP A 365 -32.97 -15.19 23.66
N ILE A 366 -32.20 -14.80 22.62
CA ILE A 366 -31.83 -13.41 22.34
C ILE A 366 -32.13 -12.96 20.90
N SER A 367 -32.52 -13.87 20.00
CA SER A 367 -32.77 -13.59 18.58
C SER A 367 -33.79 -12.47 18.36
N GLU A 368 -34.87 -12.40 19.14
CA GLU A 368 -35.88 -11.35 19.02
C GLU A 368 -35.28 -9.96 19.30
N HIS A 369 -34.39 -9.86 20.29
CA HIS A 369 -33.69 -8.61 20.59
C HIS A 369 -32.70 -8.19 19.50
N ILE A 370 -32.11 -9.15 18.78
CA ILE A 370 -31.26 -8.86 17.61
C ILE A 370 -32.11 -8.36 16.44
N LYS A 371 -33.19 -9.08 16.10
CA LYS A 371 -34.12 -8.73 15.01
C LYS A 371 -34.79 -7.37 15.21
N THR A 372 -35.05 -7.00 16.46
CA THR A 372 -35.58 -5.68 16.84
C THR A 372 -34.51 -4.61 17.08
N ASP A 373 -33.24 -4.91 16.76
CA ASP A 373 -32.08 -4.01 16.92
C ASP A 373 -31.94 -3.45 18.35
N LYS A 374 -32.30 -4.23 19.38
CA LYS A 374 -32.23 -3.84 20.80
C LYS A 374 -30.89 -4.18 21.44
N ILE A 375 -30.19 -5.18 20.95
CA ILE A 375 -28.87 -5.60 21.45
C ILE A 375 -27.86 -5.72 20.32
N GLY A 376 -26.62 -5.31 20.60
CA GLY A 376 -25.49 -5.49 19.69
C GLY A 376 -24.40 -6.39 20.29
N VAL A 377 -23.21 -6.29 19.73
CA VAL A 377 -22.01 -7.00 20.17
C VAL A 377 -21.25 -6.15 21.20
N THR A 378 -20.84 -6.74 22.31
CA THR A 378 -20.01 -6.05 23.30
C THR A 378 -18.53 -6.11 22.93
N ARG A 379 -17.74 -5.13 23.37
CA ARG A 379 -16.27 -5.17 23.21
C ARG A 379 -15.63 -6.39 23.87
N LYS A 380 -16.22 -6.88 24.97
CA LYS A 380 -15.77 -8.10 25.64
C LYS A 380 -15.95 -9.32 24.75
N GLU A 381 -17.11 -9.47 24.10
CA GLU A 381 -17.35 -10.58 23.18
C GLU A 381 -16.39 -10.55 21.98
N VAL A 382 -16.12 -9.35 21.44
CA VAL A 382 -15.10 -9.18 20.38
C VAL A 382 -13.72 -9.64 20.86
N ALA A 383 -13.31 -9.24 22.08
CA ALA A 383 -12.02 -9.65 22.65
C ALA A 383 -11.96 -11.17 22.93
N ASP A 384 -13.04 -11.76 23.45
CA ASP A 384 -13.14 -13.19 23.72
C ASP A 384 -13.09 -14.00 22.42
N GLN A 385 -13.80 -13.56 21.38
CA GLN A 385 -13.77 -14.21 20.06
C GLN A 385 -12.41 -14.08 19.39
N HIS A 386 -11.75 -12.92 19.51
CA HIS A 386 -10.38 -12.73 19.02
C HIS A 386 -9.41 -13.69 19.71
N TYR A 387 -9.52 -13.87 21.04
CA TYR A 387 -8.70 -14.84 21.76
C TYR A 387 -9.00 -16.28 21.34
N ARG A 388 -10.27 -16.64 21.11
CA ARG A 388 -10.65 -17.98 20.65
C ARG A 388 -10.09 -18.32 19.27
N LYS A 389 -10.22 -17.39 18.31
CA LYS A 389 -9.79 -17.59 16.92
C LYS A 389 -8.27 -17.47 16.77
N ASN A 390 -7.68 -16.39 17.30
CA ASN A 390 -6.29 -16.02 17.03
C ASN A 390 -5.33 -16.37 18.18
N ARG A 391 -5.82 -16.97 19.27
CA ARG A 391 -5.04 -17.30 20.48
C ARG A 391 -4.26 -16.11 21.07
N SER A 392 -4.71 -14.90 20.80
CA SER A 392 -4.05 -13.65 21.20
C SER A 392 -5.06 -12.66 21.77
N MET A 393 -4.63 -11.90 22.78
CA MET A 393 -5.47 -10.85 23.36
C MET A 393 -5.58 -9.68 22.41
N LEU A 394 -6.81 -9.20 22.21
CA LEU A 394 -7.04 -7.96 21.50
C LEU A 394 -6.72 -6.78 22.42
N ASN A 395 -5.84 -5.89 21.96
CA ASN A 395 -5.55 -4.65 22.68
C ASN A 395 -6.79 -3.73 22.66
N ASP A 396 -7.40 -3.51 23.83
CA ASP A 396 -8.63 -2.70 23.97
C ASP A 396 -8.40 -1.22 23.58
N GLU A 397 -7.21 -0.67 23.80
CA GLU A 397 -6.88 0.68 23.35
C GLU A 397 -6.91 0.77 21.83
N ARG A 398 -6.29 -0.20 21.15
CA ARG A 398 -6.32 -0.28 19.69
C ARG A 398 -7.72 -0.50 19.14
N LEU A 399 -8.51 -1.37 19.78
CA LEU A 399 -9.93 -1.57 19.42
C LEU A 399 -10.70 -0.25 19.50
N ARG A 400 -10.64 0.44 20.64
CA ARG A 400 -11.39 1.68 20.88
C ARG A 400 -10.90 2.87 20.08
N LYS A 401 -9.59 3.01 19.93
CA LYS A 401 -8.99 4.20 19.32
C LYS A 401 -8.80 4.05 17.82
N GLU A 402 -8.56 2.87 17.27
CA GLU A 402 -8.26 2.74 15.84
C GLU A 402 -9.35 2.00 15.08
N ILE A 403 -9.69 0.78 15.52
CA ILE A 403 -10.59 -0.13 14.78
C ILE A 403 -12.03 0.39 14.76
N LEU A 404 -12.65 0.59 15.93
CA LEU A 404 -14.05 0.99 16.02
C LEU A 404 -14.31 2.38 15.38
N PRO A 405 -13.45 3.40 15.58
CA PRO A 405 -13.64 4.68 14.92
C PRO A 405 -13.59 4.59 13.39
N GLN A 406 -12.69 3.77 12.83
CA GLN A 406 -12.58 3.60 11.38
C GLN A 406 -13.78 2.83 10.80
N LEU A 407 -14.25 1.78 11.48
CA LEU A 407 -15.48 1.06 11.11
C LEU A 407 -16.73 1.95 11.21
N ARG A 408 -16.79 2.83 12.21
CA ARG A 408 -17.89 3.79 12.37
C ARG A 408 -17.85 4.85 11.27
N GLY A 409 -16.67 5.40 10.98
CA GLY A 409 -16.48 6.44 9.95
C GLY A 409 -16.83 5.97 8.54
N SER A 410 -16.68 4.68 8.26
CA SER A 410 -17.09 4.03 7.00
C SER A 410 -18.56 3.57 6.99
N GLY A 411 -19.28 3.72 8.11
CA GLY A 411 -20.69 3.33 8.22
C GLY A 411 -20.93 1.83 8.39
N LEU A 412 -19.90 1.02 8.68
CA LEU A 412 -20.03 -0.43 8.92
C LEU A 412 -20.70 -0.73 10.27
N ILE A 413 -20.52 0.15 11.26
CA ILE A 413 -21.06 0.00 12.61
C ILE A 413 -21.65 1.31 13.17
N GLU A 414 -22.52 1.14 14.15
CA GLU A 414 -22.92 2.17 15.09
C GLU A 414 -22.60 1.71 16.52
N GLU A 415 -22.13 2.61 17.39
CA GLU A 415 -21.98 2.32 18.82
C GLU A 415 -23.07 3.04 19.61
N ARG A 416 -23.97 2.28 20.23
CA ARG A 416 -25.05 2.81 21.07
C ARG A 416 -25.33 1.90 22.25
N LYS A 417 -26.12 2.37 23.21
CA LYS A 417 -26.51 1.58 24.37
C LYS A 417 -27.52 0.50 23.97
N PRO A 418 -27.47 -0.70 24.58
CA PRO A 418 -28.52 -1.69 24.39
C PRO A 418 -29.85 -1.16 24.96
N ASP A 419 -30.94 -1.53 24.31
CA ASP A 419 -32.31 -1.17 24.69
C ASP A 419 -33.06 -2.39 25.21
N ILE A 420 -32.49 -3.00 26.25
CA ILE A 420 -33.09 -4.11 27.00
C ILE A 420 -33.22 -3.70 28.46
N GLU A 421 -34.38 -3.98 29.05
CA GLU A 421 -34.65 -3.75 30.47
C GLU A 421 -33.74 -4.63 31.35
N GLY A 422 -33.05 -4.03 32.32
CA GLY A 422 -32.07 -4.73 33.16
C GLY A 422 -30.67 -4.94 32.55
N SER A 423 -30.42 -4.54 31.30
CA SER A 423 -29.07 -4.59 30.71
C SER A 423 -28.12 -3.54 31.27
N ASP A 424 -26.82 -3.81 31.27
CA ASP A 424 -25.80 -2.85 31.71
C ASP A 424 -25.68 -1.68 30.71
N LYS A 425 -26.42 -0.60 31.01
CA LYS A 425 -26.43 0.64 30.21
C LYS A 425 -25.12 1.45 30.28
N ARG A 426 -24.09 0.98 30.98
CA ARG A 426 -22.79 1.67 31.10
C ARG A 426 -21.85 1.35 29.94
N SER A 427 -22.03 0.22 29.26
CA SER A 427 -21.15 -0.21 28.16
C SER A 427 -21.88 -0.11 26.81
N PRO A 428 -21.40 0.69 25.84
CA PRO A 428 -21.98 0.70 24.51
C PRO A 428 -21.77 -0.63 23.80
N HIS A 429 -22.79 -1.07 23.04
CA HIS A 429 -22.73 -2.20 22.14
C HIS A 429 -22.42 -1.70 20.72
N ILE A 430 -21.79 -2.56 19.93
CA ILE A 430 -21.46 -2.40 18.52
C ILE A 430 -22.59 -3.02 17.71
N PHE A 431 -23.24 -2.22 16.87
CA PHE A 431 -24.34 -2.64 16.01
C PHE A 431 -23.88 -2.62 14.55
N PRO A 432 -23.82 -3.78 13.87
CA PRO A 432 -23.65 -3.86 12.43
C PRO A 432 -24.69 -3.03 11.66
N LYS A 433 -24.21 -2.27 10.67
CA LYS A 433 -25.06 -1.50 9.74
C LYS A 433 -24.94 -1.98 8.31
N TRP A 434 -23.79 -2.50 7.93
CA TRP A 434 -23.56 -3.08 6.62
C TRP A 434 -23.53 -4.61 6.73
N PHE A 435 -24.15 -5.29 5.77
CA PHE A 435 -24.16 -6.75 5.68
C PHE A 435 -23.80 -7.13 4.24
N PRO A 436 -22.99 -8.18 4.02
CA PRO A 436 -22.89 -8.78 2.69
C PRO A 436 -24.29 -9.18 2.22
N GLU A 437 -24.57 -9.07 0.91
CA GLU A 437 -25.91 -9.24 0.35
C GLU A 437 -26.66 -10.45 0.92
N GLY A 438 -27.91 -10.23 1.34
CA GLY A 438 -28.76 -11.29 1.90
C GLY A 438 -28.33 -11.83 3.27
N ASN A 439 -27.55 -11.10 4.06
CA ASN A 439 -27.15 -11.54 5.42
C ASN A 439 -27.67 -10.66 6.57
N ASP A 440 -28.53 -9.68 6.32
CA ASP A 440 -29.12 -8.89 7.42
C ASP A 440 -30.19 -9.74 8.15
N PRO A 441 -30.00 -10.07 9.44
CA PRO A 441 -30.99 -10.87 10.19
C PRO A 441 -32.26 -10.10 10.54
N ARG A 442 -32.29 -8.79 10.33
CA ARG A 442 -33.46 -7.92 10.59
C ARG A 442 -34.39 -7.85 9.38
N ASP A 443 -33.94 -8.28 8.21
CA ASP A 443 -34.78 -8.35 7.03
C ASP A 443 -35.68 -9.59 7.12
N ALA A 444 -37.00 -9.36 7.20
CA ALA A 444 -38.00 -10.41 7.33
C ALA A 444 -38.09 -11.33 6.10
N ASN A 445 -37.56 -10.91 4.95
CA ASN A 445 -37.50 -11.73 3.73
C ASN A 445 -36.31 -12.68 3.71
N ASN A 446 -35.42 -12.59 4.70
CA ASN A 446 -34.18 -13.33 4.74
C ASN A 446 -34.32 -14.66 5.50
N ILE A 447 -35.23 -15.51 5.03
CA ILE A 447 -35.46 -16.84 5.60
C ILE A 447 -34.51 -17.82 4.89
N GLY A 448 -33.30 -17.95 5.43
CA GLY A 448 -32.43 -19.11 5.27
C GLY A 448 -32.21 -19.62 3.85
N SER A 449 -31.38 -18.94 3.06
CA SER A 449 -30.59 -19.60 2.02
C SER A 449 -29.11 -19.44 2.35
N GLY A 450 -28.57 -20.43 3.05
CA GLY A 450 -27.12 -20.56 3.20
C GLY A 450 -26.50 -20.88 1.84
N SER A 451 -25.97 -19.86 1.18
CA SER A 451 -24.94 -19.95 0.16
C SER A 451 -24.33 -18.56 0.07
N GLY A 452 -23.20 -18.36 0.74
CA GLY A 452 -22.56 -17.06 0.85
C GLY A 452 -22.12 -16.57 -0.52
N ALA A 453 -22.06 -15.24 -0.67
CA ALA A 453 -21.38 -14.54 -1.77
C ALA A 453 -19.85 -14.78 -1.82
N LEU A 454 -19.38 -15.86 -1.20
CA LEU A 454 -18.08 -16.48 -1.43
C LEU A 454 -18.18 -17.57 -2.52
N ASP A 455 -19.37 -18.09 -2.84
CA ASP A 455 -19.61 -19.15 -3.85
C ASP A 455 -19.73 -18.62 -5.30
N SER A 456 -19.58 -17.32 -5.52
CA SER A 456 -19.57 -16.72 -6.86
C SER A 456 -18.19 -16.66 -7.51
N LEU A 457 -17.15 -17.14 -6.83
CA LEU A 457 -15.88 -17.50 -7.46
C LEU A 457 -16.02 -18.95 -7.91
N ASP A 458 -15.80 -19.23 -9.19
CA ASP A 458 -15.75 -20.63 -9.63
C ASP A 458 -14.62 -21.36 -8.87
N ASP A 459 -14.73 -22.68 -8.78
CA ASP A 459 -13.77 -23.50 -8.02
C ASP A 459 -12.35 -23.40 -8.59
N GLU A 460 -12.18 -23.00 -9.85
CA GLU A 460 -10.89 -22.73 -10.48
C GLU A 460 -10.28 -21.43 -9.94
N ALA A 461 -11.08 -20.35 -9.81
CA ALA A 461 -10.67 -19.08 -9.20
C ALA A 461 -10.40 -19.20 -7.69
N ARG A 462 -11.20 -19.97 -6.96
CA ARG A 462 -10.95 -20.25 -5.53
C ARG A 462 -9.65 -21.01 -5.29
N LYS A 463 -9.42 -22.06 -6.09
CA LYS A 463 -8.20 -22.86 -6.01
C LYS A 463 -6.97 -22.07 -6.47
N PHE A 464 -7.17 -21.11 -7.38
CA PHE A 464 -6.16 -20.17 -7.84
C PHE A 464 -5.78 -19.12 -6.78
N PHE A 465 -6.72 -18.62 -5.98
CA PHE A 465 -6.44 -17.55 -4.99
C PHE A 465 -6.17 -18.01 -3.56
N PHE A 466 -6.72 -19.14 -3.12
CA PHE A 466 -6.72 -19.53 -1.70
C PHE A 466 -6.11 -20.90 -1.40
N GLY A 467 -5.63 -21.63 -2.41
CA GLY A 467 -4.84 -22.86 -2.20
C GLY A 467 -5.57 -24.01 -1.49
N HIS A 468 -6.91 -24.04 -1.55
CA HIS A 468 -7.73 -25.17 -1.10
C HIS A 468 -8.47 -25.81 -2.28
#